data_AF-A0A929W2F3-F1
#
_entry.id   AF-A0A929W2F3-F1
#
_cell.length_a   1.000
_cell.length_b   1.000
_cell.length_c   1.000
_cell.angle_alpha   90.00
_cell.angle_beta   90.00
_cell.angle_gamma   90.00
#
_symmetry.space_group_name_H-M   'P 1'
#
loop_
_entity.id
_entity.type
_entity.pdbx_description
1 polymer ?
#
loop_
_entity_poly.entity_id
_entity_poly.type
_entity_poly.pdbx_seq_one_letter_code
_entity_poly.pdbx_strand_id
1 'polypeptide(L)'
;MKMIGFTSRKVFASIIVMLCALFASPRVSGQTLEAYVQRNPEKTTLTFYYDDRRAARTGDTWGIDEKNGYLPAWVGTTITKVVFDASFKNFQPTTTNRWFSGCKALTTFEGWENLNTEKVKDMGYMFAFCEALETLDLKTFNTQNVEDVYEMFYMCRALKTVHLESFNTGKVKTMFSMFYGCKSLETLDLKHFNTEKVETMSGMFGGCKSLKTLDITSFNTEKVGYTKSMFSGCSALETLDLTSFDTRRVENMEEMFSHCTALKQLDLSGFSTNKLEETGRMFKGCEQLTTLVSNSVWKCKWSNDMFKGCTQLKGAVAYDGEKTDVTMANPETGYFTGSKLEAYVLQNPEKTTLTFYYDGQRAKRTGTTWDINEKHSIYYTSPMFMAWTGTYESPNTTITKVVFDASFKDYRPVTTGSWFRYLQALTTFEGWENLHTEQVNDMSYMFEHCTALKTLDLTSFNTQKVETMEQMFSHCTALTALNLKNFNTAKVENMAGLFSECSALTELDLKSFNTENVKDMAYLFGGCRGLKTIDVKHFNTA
;
A
#
# COMPACT_ATOMS: atom_id res chain seq x y z
N MET A 1 66.01 12.19 25.19
CA MET A 1 65.83 12.53 23.76
C MET A 1 64.54 11.85 23.30
N LYS A 2 63.50 12.64 23.00
CA LYS A 2 62.17 12.15 22.61
C LYS A 2 62.27 11.31 21.32
N MET A 3 61.77 10.08 21.32
CA MET A 3 61.40 9.38 20.09
C MET A 3 59.87 9.37 19.98
N ILE A 4 59.37 10.20 19.07
CA ILE A 4 58.03 10.14 18.50
C ILE A 4 58.17 9.38 17.17
N GLY A 5 57.28 8.42 16.89
CA GLY A 5 57.35 7.65 15.64
C GLY A 5 56.14 6.75 15.39
N PHE A 6 55.00 7.38 15.11
CA PHE A 6 53.76 6.89 14.47
C PHE A 6 53.63 5.40 14.06
N THR A 7 52.62 4.74 14.64
CA THR A 7 51.96 3.55 14.07
C THR A 7 51.09 3.94 12.88
N SER A 8 51.43 3.47 11.67
CA SER A 8 50.56 3.57 10.48
C SER A 8 50.11 2.19 10.02
N ARG A 9 48.95 1.75 10.51
CA ARG A 9 48.19 0.59 9.99
C ARG A 9 47.40 0.90 8.71
N LYS A 10 47.44 2.15 8.22
CA LYS A 10 46.72 2.59 7.01
C LYS A 10 47.56 2.57 5.73
N VAL A 11 48.88 2.42 5.81
CA VAL A 11 49.74 2.38 4.60
C VAL A 11 49.87 0.97 4.03
N PHE A 12 49.69 -0.09 4.84
CA PHE A 12 49.75 -1.48 4.34
C PHE A 12 48.52 -1.91 3.51
N ALA A 13 47.35 -1.31 3.73
CA ALA A 13 46.16 -1.60 2.93
C ALA A 13 46.19 -0.93 1.53
N SER A 14 46.84 0.23 1.40
CA SER A 14 46.98 0.91 0.10
C SER A 14 48.10 0.36 -0.77
N ILE A 15 49.09 -0.33 -0.20
CA ILE A 15 50.18 -0.96 -0.97
C ILE A 15 49.73 -2.25 -1.65
N ILE A 16 48.76 -3.00 -1.09
CA ILE A 16 48.21 -4.21 -1.73
C ILE A 16 47.30 -3.88 -2.94
N VAL A 17 46.59 -2.75 -2.91
CA VAL A 17 45.78 -2.29 -4.06
C VAL A 17 46.67 -1.70 -5.17
N MET A 18 47.82 -1.10 -4.84
CA MET A 18 48.77 -0.59 -5.84
C MET A 18 49.71 -1.66 -6.44
N LEU A 19 49.96 -2.77 -5.74
CA LEU A 19 50.80 -3.88 -6.27
C LEU A 19 50.04 -4.87 -7.17
N CYS A 20 48.71 -4.93 -7.12
CA CYS A 20 47.94 -5.71 -8.10
C CYS A 20 47.86 -5.06 -9.49
N ALA A 21 48.16 -3.76 -9.61
CA ALA A 21 48.23 -3.06 -10.90
C ALA A 21 49.60 -3.20 -11.61
N LEU A 22 50.62 -3.72 -10.92
CA LEU A 22 51.99 -3.89 -11.45
C LEU A 22 52.35 -5.35 -11.79
N PHE A 23 51.45 -6.31 -11.53
CA PHE A 23 51.54 -7.69 -12.00
C PHE A 23 50.30 -8.09 -12.81
N ALA A 24 49.81 -7.19 -13.66
CA ALA A 24 49.05 -7.62 -14.83
C ALA A 24 50.02 -8.41 -15.72
N SER A 25 50.11 -9.72 -15.47
CA SER A 25 50.76 -10.65 -16.38
C SER A 25 50.25 -10.38 -17.79
N PRO A 26 51.12 -10.35 -18.81
CA PRO A 26 50.67 -10.17 -20.19
C PRO A 26 49.57 -11.19 -20.47
N ARG A 27 48.40 -10.70 -20.91
CA ARG A 27 47.26 -11.52 -21.31
C ARG A 27 47.79 -12.68 -22.13
N VAL A 28 47.62 -13.90 -21.63
CA VAL A 28 47.84 -15.10 -22.45
C VAL A 28 46.81 -15.01 -23.57
N SER A 29 47.28 -14.73 -24.77
CA SER A 29 46.50 -14.69 -26.00
C SER A 29 45.71 -15.99 -26.14
N GLY A 30 44.41 -15.98 -25.82
CA GLY A 30 43.51 -17.11 -26.04
C GLY A 30 42.41 -17.37 -25.00
N GLN A 31 42.40 -16.74 -23.82
CA GLN A 31 41.30 -16.95 -22.87
C GLN A 31 40.10 -16.04 -23.18
N THR A 32 38.95 -16.65 -23.46
CA THR A 32 37.66 -15.98 -23.65
C THR A 32 37.02 -15.66 -22.30
N LEU A 33 36.52 -14.44 -22.12
CA LEU A 33 35.70 -14.09 -20.95
C LEU A 33 34.51 -15.05 -20.86
N GLU A 34 34.29 -15.62 -19.68
CA GLU A 34 33.12 -16.44 -19.39
C GLU A 34 32.36 -15.89 -18.19
N ALA A 35 31.04 -16.01 -18.22
CA ALA A 35 30.19 -15.71 -17.08
C ALA A 35 30.00 -16.98 -16.27
N TYR A 36 30.29 -16.92 -14.98
CA TYR A 36 30.24 -18.08 -14.10
C TYR A 36 29.91 -17.69 -12.67
N VAL A 37 29.46 -18.69 -11.91
CA VAL A 37 29.17 -18.58 -10.49
C VAL A 37 30.16 -19.45 -9.74
N GLN A 38 30.77 -18.89 -8.70
CA GLN A 38 31.61 -19.62 -7.77
C GLN A 38 30.90 -19.73 -6.43
N ARG A 39 30.90 -20.92 -5.84
CA ARG A 39 30.54 -21.13 -4.44
C ARG A 39 31.80 -21.31 -3.61
N ASN A 40 31.92 -20.55 -2.54
CA ASN A 40 33.06 -20.67 -1.62
C ASN A 40 33.15 -22.07 -0.98
N PRO A 41 34.33 -22.49 -0.50
CA PRO A 41 34.52 -23.80 0.14
C PRO A 41 33.56 -24.08 1.32
N GLU A 42 33.14 -23.05 2.05
CA GLU A 42 32.19 -23.15 3.17
C GLU A 42 30.74 -23.37 2.69
N LYS A 43 30.47 -23.27 1.38
CA LYS A 43 29.15 -23.47 0.75
C LYS A 43 28.07 -22.48 1.20
N THR A 44 28.48 -21.26 1.54
CA THR A 44 27.59 -20.21 2.07
C THR A 44 27.46 -19.01 1.14
N THR A 45 28.42 -18.79 0.25
CA THR A 45 28.51 -17.59 -0.57
C THR A 45 28.61 -17.95 -2.04
N LEU A 46 27.73 -17.36 -2.84
CA LEU A 46 27.83 -17.36 -4.30
C LEU A 46 28.47 -16.05 -4.76
N THR A 47 29.44 -16.11 -5.67
CA THR A 47 30.00 -14.94 -6.32
C THR A 47 29.92 -15.09 -7.83
N PHE A 48 29.32 -14.09 -8.48
CA PHE A 48 29.13 -14.01 -9.92
C PHE A 48 30.28 -13.22 -10.54
N TYR A 49 30.91 -13.81 -11.55
CA TYR A 49 32.08 -13.26 -12.24
C TYR A 49 31.87 -13.26 -13.75
N TYR A 50 32.49 -12.30 -14.42
CA TYR A 50 32.61 -12.28 -15.88
C TYR A 50 34.06 -11.96 -16.25
N ASP A 51 34.91 -12.99 -16.16
CA ASP A 51 36.34 -12.91 -16.41
C ASP A 51 36.88 -14.25 -16.95
N ASP A 52 38.20 -14.36 -17.11
CA ASP A 52 38.91 -15.55 -17.61
C ASP A 52 39.51 -16.42 -16.48
N ARG A 53 39.10 -16.20 -15.22
CA ARG A 53 39.76 -16.75 -14.03
C ARG A 53 39.01 -17.88 -13.36
N ARG A 54 37.98 -18.46 -13.97
CA ARG A 54 37.17 -19.55 -13.37
C ARG A 54 38.02 -20.71 -12.87
N ALA A 55 38.96 -21.19 -13.69
CA ALA A 55 39.85 -22.30 -13.36
C ALA A 55 40.81 -22.02 -12.20
N ALA A 56 41.05 -20.74 -11.89
CA ALA A 56 41.89 -20.31 -10.77
C ALA A 56 41.10 -20.11 -9.47
N ARG A 57 39.76 -20.18 -9.50
CA ARG A 57 38.92 -20.00 -8.30
C ARG A 57 38.92 -21.27 -7.45
N THR A 58 39.00 -21.08 -6.14
CA THR A 58 38.81 -22.16 -5.16
C THR A 58 37.33 -22.40 -4.88
N GLY A 59 36.95 -23.64 -4.60
CA GLY A 59 35.56 -24.03 -4.37
C GLY A 59 34.89 -24.56 -5.64
N ASP A 60 33.57 -24.63 -5.62
CA ASP A 60 32.81 -25.15 -6.75
C ASP A 60 32.53 -24.02 -7.75
N THR A 61 32.59 -24.29 -9.06
CA THR A 61 32.27 -23.29 -10.10
C THR A 61 31.39 -23.86 -11.20
N TRP A 62 30.45 -23.04 -11.67
CA TRP A 62 29.50 -23.41 -12.72
C TRP A 62 29.41 -22.30 -13.75
N GLY A 63 29.23 -22.67 -15.03
CA GLY A 63 28.89 -21.68 -16.05
C GLY A 63 27.55 -21.03 -15.71
N ILE A 64 27.33 -19.78 -16.14
CA ILE A 64 26.09 -19.04 -15.81
C ILE A 64 24.82 -19.71 -16.37
N ASP A 65 24.96 -20.60 -17.36
CA ASP A 65 23.85 -21.35 -17.97
C ASP A 65 23.80 -22.83 -17.52
N GLU A 66 24.69 -23.25 -16.61
CA GLU A 66 24.78 -24.63 -16.15
C GLU A 66 23.63 -24.97 -15.19
N LYS A 67 22.99 -26.12 -15.41
CA LYS A 67 21.74 -26.51 -14.72
C LYS A 67 21.80 -27.92 -14.17
N ASN A 68 21.08 -28.14 -13.07
CA ASN A 68 20.72 -29.46 -12.55
C ASN A 68 19.19 -29.62 -12.66
N GLY A 69 18.74 -30.25 -13.75
CA GLY A 69 17.32 -30.26 -14.12
C GLY A 69 16.84 -28.86 -14.51
N TYR A 70 15.78 -28.38 -13.86
CA TYR A 70 15.21 -27.03 -14.09
C TYR A 70 15.89 -25.92 -13.27
N LEU A 71 16.74 -26.26 -12.31
CA LEU A 71 17.40 -25.30 -11.43
C LEU A 71 18.82 -25.00 -11.93
N PRO A 72 19.34 -23.78 -11.72
CA PRO A 72 20.75 -23.51 -11.92
C PRO A 72 21.62 -24.40 -11.03
N ALA A 73 22.76 -24.87 -11.53
CA ALA A 73 23.57 -25.88 -10.83
C ALA A 73 24.15 -25.40 -9.48
N TRP A 74 24.21 -24.08 -9.27
CA TRP A 74 24.81 -23.45 -8.10
C TRP A 74 23.85 -23.26 -6.91
N VAL A 75 22.53 -23.37 -7.10
CA VAL A 75 21.57 -23.11 -6.01
C VAL A 75 21.71 -24.14 -4.89
N GLY A 76 21.46 -23.72 -3.65
CA GLY A 76 21.58 -24.61 -2.50
C GLY A 76 21.02 -24.01 -1.22
N THR A 77 20.53 -24.87 -0.33
CA THR A 77 19.84 -24.45 0.90
C THR A 77 20.75 -23.79 1.94
N THR A 78 22.07 -23.95 1.81
CA THR A 78 23.09 -23.39 2.72
C THR A 78 23.58 -22.00 2.32
N ILE A 79 23.20 -21.50 1.14
CA ILE A 79 23.64 -20.19 0.65
C ILE A 79 23.00 -19.09 1.50
N THR A 80 23.82 -18.26 2.11
CA THR A 80 23.43 -17.12 2.95
C THR A 80 23.73 -15.76 2.31
N LYS A 81 24.67 -15.73 1.36
CA LYS A 81 25.16 -14.51 0.73
C LYS A 81 25.38 -14.66 -0.78
N VAL A 82 25.03 -13.62 -1.54
CA VAL A 82 25.35 -13.49 -2.96
C VAL A 82 26.18 -12.23 -3.18
N VAL A 83 27.18 -12.32 -4.06
CA VAL A 83 28.07 -11.22 -4.43
C VAL A 83 28.13 -11.12 -5.95
N PHE A 84 27.93 -9.92 -6.49
CA PHE A 84 28.26 -9.61 -7.89
C PHE A 84 29.57 -8.85 -7.94
N ASP A 85 30.62 -9.53 -8.39
CA ASP A 85 31.95 -8.95 -8.52
C ASP A 85 31.95 -7.83 -9.57
N ALA A 86 32.85 -6.85 -9.44
CA ALA A 86 32.98 -5.74 -10.38
C ALA A 86 33.17 -6.20 -11.83
N SER A 87 33.78 -7.36 -12.06
CA SER A 87 33.91 -7.97 -13.40
C SER A 87 32.56 -8.26 -14.05
N PHE A 88 31.52 -8.57 -13.27
CA PHE A 88 30.20 -8.96 -13.76
C PHE A 88 29.42 -7.82 -14.43
N LYS A 89 29.81 -6.56 -14.20
CA LYS A 89 29.11 -5.36 -14.66
C LYS A 89 28.80 -5.32 -16.17
N ASN A 90 29.67 -5.93 -16.98
CA ASN A 90 29.53 -5.93 -18.44
C ASN A 90 28.78 -7.16 -18.98
N PHE A 91 28.51 -8.16 -18.14
CA PHE A 91 27.68 -9.29 -18.53
C PHE A 91 26.22 -8.85 -18.60
N GLN A 92 25.55 -9.18 -19.70
CA GLN A 92 24.18 -8.80 -19.98
C GLN A 92 23.31 -10.06 -20.05
N PRO A 93 22.87 -10.62 -18.91
CA PRO A 93 21.98 -11.77 -18.90
C PRO A 93 20.69 -11.43 -19.65
N THR A 94 20.18 -12.40 -20.41
CA THR A 94 18.84 -12.34 -21.00
C THR A 94 17.78 -12.94 -20.09
N THR A 95 18.20 -13.67 -19.05
CA THR A 95 17.33 -14.29 -18.04
C THR A 95 18.05 -14.32 -16.69
N THR A 96 17.29 -14.10 -15.61
CA THR A 96 17.70 -14.40 -14.23
C THR A 96 16.80 -15.45 -13.59
N ASN A 97 16.08 -16.20 -14.43
CA ASN A 97 15.12 -17.21 -14.00
C ASN A 97 15.77 -18.19 -13.03
N ARG A 98 15.16 -18.35 -11.85
CA ARG A 98 15.58 -19.25 -10.77
C ARG A 98 16.98 -19.03 -10.19
N TRP A 99 17.68 -17.92 -10.48
CA TRP A 99 19.07 -17.70 -10.05
C TRP A 99 19.31 -17.91 -8.55
N PHE A 100 18.32 -17.63 -7.69
CA PHE A 100 18.40 -17.84 -6.25
C PHE A 100 17.29 -18.75 -5.72
N SER A 101 16.60 -19.48 -6.60
CA SER A 101 15.47 -20.30 -6.20
C SER A 101 15.91 -21.42 -5.25
N GLY A 102 15.26 -21.52 -4.09
CA GLY A 102 15.56 -22.53 -3.08
C GLY A 102 16.79 -22.24 -2.21
N CYS A 103 17.41 -21.06 -2.34
CA CYS A 103 18.44 -20.58 -1.42
C CYS A 103 17.81 -20.17 -0.07
N LYS A 104 17.32 -21.16 0.69
CA LYS A 104 16.47 -20.95 1.88
C LYS A 104 17.11 -20.11 2.98
N ALA A 105 18.44 -20.12 3.10
CA ALA A 105 19.19 -19.37 4.10
C ALA A 105 19.66 -17.98 3.61
N LEU A 106 19.30 -17.57 2.39
CA LEU A 106 19.80 -16.34 1.76
C LEU A 106 19.25 -15.09 2.44
N THR A 107 20.16 -14.22 2.87
CA THR A 107 19.83 -12.98 3.59
C THR A 107 20.56 -11.76 3.04
N THR A 108 21.73 -11.96 2.41
CA THR A 108 22.64 -10.86 2.07
C THR A 108 22.99 -10.82 0.60
N PHE A 109 22.97 -9.63 0.01
CA PHE A 109 23.45 -9.35 -1.34
C PHE A 109 24.48 -8.21 -1.33
N GLU A 110 25.52 -8.33 -2.13
CA GLU A 110 26.53 -7.28 -2.34
C GLU A 110 26.78 -7.07 -3.85
N GLY A 111 27.01 -5.82 -4.24
CA GLY A 111 27.39 -5.47 -5.62
C GLY A 111 26.23 -5.37 -6.61
N TRP A 112 25.01 -5.00 -6.18
CA TRP A 112 23.85 -4.85 -7.08
C TRP A 112 24.10 -3.95 -8.29
N GLU A 113 24.97 -2.95 -8.16
CA GLU A 113 25.41 -2.07 -9.23
C GLU A 113 26.18 -2.78 -10.35
N ASN A 114 26.64 -4.01 -10.11
CA ASN A 114 27.34 -4.86 -11.08
C ASN A 114 26.41 -5.90 -11.74
N LEU A 115 25.14 -5.99 -11.35
CA LEU A 115 24.15 -6.80 -12.07
C LEU A 115 23.44 -5.93 -13.11
N ASN A 116 23.82 -6.05 -14.38
CA ASN A 116 23.14 -5.36 -15.47
C ASN A 116 21.89 -6.14 -15.91
N THR A 117 20.70 -5.66 -15.54
CA THR A 117 19.42 -6.30 -15.92
C THR A 117 18.77 -5.74 -17.19
N GLU A 118 19.43 -4.82 -17.93
CA GLU A 118 18.84 -4.12 -19.07
C GLU A 118 18.31 -5.06 -20.17
N LYS A 119 18.98 -6.20 -20.37
CA LYS A 119 18.60 -7.19 -21.40
C LYS A 119 17.75 -8.35 -20.89
N VAL A 120 17.46 -8.39 -19.58
CA VAL A 120 16.70 -9.47 -18.97
C VAL A 120 15.25 -9.42 -19.43
N LYS A 121 14.73 -10.56 -19.88
CA LYS A 121 13.33 -10.77 -20.27
C LYS A 121 12.56 -11.63 -19.27
N ASP A 122 13.23 -12.57 -18.62
CA ASP A 122 12.61 -13.53 -17.69
C ASP A 122 13.28 -13.44 -16.32
N MET A 123 12.50 -13.02 -15.31
CA MET A 123 12.86 -12.97 -13.89
C MET A 123 12.03 -13.96 -13.06
N GLY A 124 11.37 -14.93 -13.71
CA GLY A 124 10.53 -15.92 -13.04
C GLY A 124 11.29 -16.71 -11.99
N TYR A 125 10.65 -16.98 -10.86
CA TYR A 125 11.26 -17.71 -9.73
C TYR A 125 12.58 -17.16 -9.19
N MET A 126 13.03 -15.95 -9.57
CA MET A 126 14.39 -15.46 -9.28
C MET A 126 14.75 -15.60 -7.79
N PHE A 127 13.82 -15.32 -6.89
CA PHE A 127 13.97 -15.43 -5.44
C PHE A 127 13.03 -16.48 -4.79
N ALA A 128 12.35 -17.30 -5.58
CA ALA A 128 11.38 -18.26 -5.04
C ALA A 128 11.99 -19.18 -3.98
N PHE A 129 11.32 -19.37 -2.85
CA PHE A 129 11.75 -20.14 -1.69
C PHE A 129 13.01 -19.61 -0.98
N CYS A 130 13.34 -18.31 -1.11
CA CYS A 130 14.30 -17.65 -0.23
C CYS A 130 13.64 -17.37 1.14
N GLU A 131 13.42 -18.43 1.92
CA GLU A 131 12.58 -18.39 3.13
C GLU A 131 13.12 -17.49 4.26
N ALA A 132 14.44 -17.23 4.30
CA ALA A 132 15.09 -16.34 5.28
C ALA A 132 15.23 -14.88 4.84
N LEU A 133 14.86 -14.53 3.60
CA LEU A 133 15.03 -13.17 3.08
C LEU A 133 14.01 -12.22 3.72
N GLU A 134 14.46 -11.25 4.51
CA GLU A 134 13.56 -10.30 5.21
C GLU A 134 13.26 -9.03 4.41
N THR A 135 14.25 -8.50 3.69
CA THR A 135 14.14 -7.25 2.95
C THR A 135 14.89 -7.34 1.64
N LEU A 136 14.39 -6.68 0.59
CA LEU A 136 15.07 -6.62 -0.69
C LEU A 136 14.94 -5.25 -1.33
N ASP A 137 16.07 -4.64 -1.70
CA ASP A 137 16.12 -3.37 -2.42
C ASP A 137 16.53 -3.62 -3.88
N LEU A 138 15.58 -3.43 -4.82
CA LEU A 138 15.77 -3.69 -6.24
C LEU A 138 15.89 -2.40 -7.08
N LYS A 139 16.16 -1.24 -6.46
CA LYS A 139 16.19 0.05 -7.17
C LYS A 139 17.17 0.14 -8.34
N THR A 140 18.21 -0.71 -8.36
CA THR A 140 19.20 -0.74 -9.45
C THR A 140 18.73 -1.54 -10.67
N PHE A 141 17.62 -2.29 -10.55
CA PHE A 141 17.13 -3.10 -11.65
C PHE A 141 16.49 -2.23 -12.74
N ASN A 142 16.84 -2.53 -13.98
CA ASN A 142 16.17 -2.03 -15.16
C ASN A 142 15.27 -3.14 -15.73
N THR A 143 13.96 -3.03 -15.51
CA THR A 143 12.99 -4.06 -15.93
C THR A 143 12.19 -3.68 -17.17
N GLN A 144 12.60 -2.67 -17.93
CA GLN A 144 11.86 -2.19 -19.12
C GLN A 144 11.67 -3.26 -20.22
N ASN A 145 12.48 -4.32 -20.19
CA ASN A 145 12.45 -5.43 -21.14
C ASN A 145 11.93 -6.74 -20.53
N VAL A 146 11.56 -6.74 -19.26
CA VAL A 146 11.05 -7.93 -18.57
C VAL A 146 9.62 -8.23 -19.04
N GLU A 147 9.41 -9.46 -19.49
CA GLU A 147 8.15 -10.01 -19.97
C GLU A 147 7.54 -10.98 -18.94
N ASP A 148 8.37 -11.62 -18.11
CA ASP A 148 7.97 -12.67 -17.18
C ASP A 148 8.51 -12.44 -15.75
N VAL A 149 7.59 -12.39 -14.78
CA VAL A 149 7.88 -12.24 -13.33
C VAL A 149 7.12 -13.26 -12.47
N TYR A 150 6.61 -14.33 -13.09
CA TYR A 150 5.85 -15.37 -12.42
C TYR A 150 6.65 -15.98 -11.26
N GLU A 151 6.00 -16.10 -10.10
CA GLU A 151 6.57 -16.69 -8.88
C GLU A 151 7.91 -16.07 -8.41
N MET A 152 8.22 -14.82 -8.81
CA MET A 152 9.51 -14.18 -8.52
C MET A 152 9.89 -14.21 -7.03
N PHE A 153 8.91 -14.00 -6.13
CA PHE A 153 9.08 -14.03 -4.66
C PHE A 153 8.28 -15.16 -3.99
N TYR A 154 7.87 -16.18 -4.75
CA TYR A 154 7.06 -17.28 -4.24
C TYR A 154 7.65 -17.90 -2.96
N MET A 155 6.87 -18.02 -1.90
CA MET A 155 7.26 -18.58 -0.60
C MET A 155 8.48 -17.91 0.06
N CYS A 156 8.74 -16.62 -0.18
CA CYS A 156 9.68 -15.84 0.62
C CYS A 156 9.07 -15.51 1.98
N ARG A 157 9.00 -16.51 2.86
CA ARG A 157 8.15 -16.47 4.07
C ARG A 157 8.51 -15.36 5.07
N ALA A 158 9.80 -15.02 5.18
CA ALA A 158 10.28 -13.96 6.08
C ALA A 158 10.24 -12.55 5.44
N LEU A 159 9.89 -12.42 4.15
CA LEU A 159 9.95 -11.14 3.44
C LEU A 159 8.91 -10.17 4.00
N LYS A 160 9.39 -9.08 4.59
CA LYS A 160 8.58 -8.00 5.19
C LYS A 160 8.39 -6.82 4.25
N THR A 161 9.44 -6.49 3.48
CA THR A 161 9.46 -5.31 2.61
C THR A 161 10.28 -5.59 1.35
N VAL A 162 9.80 -5.08 0.22
CA VAL A 162 10.51 -5.07 -1.05
C VAL A 162 10.37 -3.69 -1.71
N HIS A 163 11.48 -3.12 -2.15
CA HIS A 163 11.51 -1.82 -2.84
C HIS A 163 11.45 -2.03 -4.35
N LEU A 164 10.35 -1.58 -4.96
CA LEU A 164 9.96 -1.81 -6.36
C LEU A 164 9.74 -0.51 -7.15
N GLU A 165 10.25 0.62 -6.67
CA GLU A 165 9.96 1.95 -7.22
C GLU A 165 10.48 2.12 -8.66
N SER A 166 11.54 1.38 -9.04
CA SER A 166 12.10 1.36 -10.41
C SER A 166 11.49 0.27 -11.31
N PHE A 167 10.58 -0.55 -10.79
CA PHE A 167 10.11 -1.76 -11.45
C PHE A 167 9.04 -1.46 -12.50
N ASN A 168 9.45 -1.40 -13.76
CA ASN A 168 8.56 -1.29 -14.92
C ASN A 168 7.98 -2.66 -15.28
N THR A 169 6.64 -2.77 -15.30
CA THR A 169 5.90 -3.99 -15.65
C THR A 169 5.14 -3.89 -16.98
N GLY A 170 5.36 -2.83 -17.78
CA GLY A 170 4.56 -2.53 -18.99
C GLY A 170 4.67 -3.53 -20.15
N LYS A 171 5.53 -4.54 -20.03
CA LYS A 171 5.62 -5.68 -20.97
C LYS A 171 5.20 -7.01 -20.33
N VAL A 172 4.96 -7.04 -19.02
CA VAL A 172 4.60 -8.25 -18.28
C VAL A 172 3.22 -8.73 -18.69
N LYS A 173 3.12 -10.03 -19.01
CA LYS A 173 1.85 -10.68 -19.36
C LYS A 173 1.25 -11.51 -18.23
N THR A 174 2.07 -11.96 -17.29
CA THR A 174 1.64 -12.80 -16.17
C THR A 174 2.24 -12.29 -14.86
N MET A 175 1.39 -12.13 -13.85
CA MET A 175 1.78 -11.87 -12.46
C MET A 175 1.46 -13.08 -11.56
N PHE A 176 1.41 -14.27 -12.17
CA PHE A 176 1.06 -15.52 -11.49
C PHE A 176 1.93 -15.73 -10.25
N SER A 177 1.26 -15.84 -9.10
CA SER A 177 1.84 -16.20 -7.80
C SER A 177 3.09 -15.41 -7.39
N MET A 178 3.24 -14.17 -7.87
CA MET A 178 4.46 -13.37 -7.70
C MET A 178 4.89 -13.22 -6.23
N PHE A 179 3.94 -12.99 -5.31
CA PHE A 179 4.16 -12.88 -3.86
C PHE A 179 3.50 -13.99 -3.05
N TYR A 180 3.07 -15.08 -3.69
CA TYR A 180 2.33 -16.15 -3.01
C TYR A 180 3.13 -16.71 -1.83
N GLY A 181 2.54 -16.76 -0.63
CA GLY A 181 3.15 -17.32 0.56
C GLY A 181 4.19 -16.43 1.24
N CYS A 182 4.31 -15.15 0.86
CA CYS A 182 5.10 -14.14 1.59
C CYS A 182 4.40 -13.76 2.90
N LYS A 183 4.39 -14.70 3.86
CA LYS A 183 3.57 -14.62 5.08
C LYS A 183 3.84 -13.39 5.94
N SER A 184 5.08 -12.90 5.95
CA SER A 184 5.51 -11.73 6.74
C SER A 184 5.35 -10.39 6.02
N LEU A 185 4.84 -10.35 4.78
CA LEU A 185 4.70 -9.11 4.02
C LEU A 185 3.59 -8.23 4.63
N GLU A 186 3.95 -7.06 5.15
CA GLU A 186 3.01 -6.16 5.85
C GLU A 186 2.44 -5.08 4.94
N THR A 187 3.27 -4.56 4.03
CA THR A 187 2.93 -3.48 3.10
C THR A 187 3.63 -3.69 1.76
N LEU A 188 3.03 -3.20 0.68
CA LEU A 188 3.63 -3.22 -0.66
C LEU A 188 3.25 -1.95 -1.43
N ASP A 189 4.24 -1.22 -1.95
CA ASP A 189 3.99 -0.09 -2.86
C ASP A 189 3.93 -0.60 -4.30
N LEU A 190 2.76 -0.48 -4.93
CA LEU A 190 2.48 -0.96 -6.29
C LEU A 190 2.10 0.16 -7.26
N LYS A 191 2.20 1.43 -6.85
CA LYS A 191 1.69 2.56 -7.65
C LYS A 191 2.35 2.70 -9.03
N HIS A 192 3.55 2.13 -9.21
CA HIS A 192 4.32 2.17 -10.45
C HIS A 192 4.03 0.99 -11.39
N PHE A 193 3.25 0.01 -10.96
CA PHE A 193 2.92 -1.15 -11.79
C PHE A 193 1.99 -0.73 -12.93
N ASN A 194 2.38 -1.07 -14.15
CA ASN A 194 1.51 -1.05 -15.32
C ASN A 194 1.03 -2.48 -15.60
N THR A 195 -0.28 -2.71 -15.45
CA THR A 195 -0.91 -4.02 -15.63
C THR A 195 -1.73 -4.15 -16.92
N GLU A 196 -1.66 -3.19 -17.84
CA GLU A 196 -2.51 -3.11 -19.04
C GLU A 196 -2.38 -4.31 -19.99
N LYS A 197 -1.27 -5.07 -19.89
CA LYS A 197 -1.01 -6.27 -20.70
C LYS A 197 -1.14 -7.58 -19.91
N VAL A 198 -1.45 -7.52 -18.63
CA VAL A 198 -1.51 -8.71 -17.78
C VAL A 198 -2.78 -9.51 -18.10
N GLU A 199 -2.61 -10.80 -18.34
CA GLU A 199 -3.67 -11.76 -18.68
C GLU A 199 -4.05 -12.64 -17.49
N THR A 200 -3.14 -12.82 -16.52
CA THR A 200 -3.42 -13.56 -15.27
C THR A 200 -2.75 -12.93 -14.05
N MET A 201 -3.51 -12.88 -12.96
CA MET A 201 -3.06 -12.46 -11.62
C MET A 201 -3.33 -13.56 -10.58
N SER A 202 -3.53 -14.81 -11.02
CA SER A 202 -3.85 -15.93 -10.13
C SER A 202 -2.76 -16.11 -9.08
N GLY A 203 -3.18 -16.23 -7.82
CA GLY A 203 -2.30 -16.43 -6.67
C GLY A 203 -1.38 -15.26 -6.32
N MET A 204 -1.46 -14.11 -7.00
CA MET A 204 -0.46 -13.03 -6.90
C MET A 204 -0.08 -12.68 -5.45
N PHE A 205 -1.06 -12.59 -4.55
CA PHE A 205 -0.88 -12.29 -3.13
C PHE A 205 -1.31 -13.43 -2.19
N GLY A 206 -1.70 -14.59 -2.72
CA GLY A 206 -2.25 -15.69 -1.92
C GLY A 206 -1.31 -16.08 -0.78
N GLY A 207 -1.78 -16.12 0.47
CA GLY A 207 -1.01 -16.50 1.64
C GLY A 207 -0.13 -15.39 2.24
N CYS A 208 -0.29 -14.13 1.81
CA CYS A 208 0.31 -12.96 2.46
C CYS A 208 -0.41 -12.65 3.78
N LYS A 209 -0.14 -13.47 4.81
CA LYS A 209 -0.92 -13.50 6.06
C LYS A 209 -0.82 -12.22 6.91
N SER A 210 0.24 -11.44 6.77
CA SER A 210 0.45 -10.18 7.50
C SER A 210 -0.04 -8.93 6.76
N LEU A 211 -0.50 -9.06 5.51
CA LEU A 211 -0.91 -7.92 4.70
C LEU A 211 -2.27 -7.39 5.20
N LYS A 212 -2.28 -6.19 5.78
CA LYS A 212 -3.50 -5.59 6.38
C LYS A 212 -4.33 -4.78 5.39
N THR A 213 -3.66 -4.05 4.53
CA THR A 213 -4.24 -3.25 3.46
C THR A 213 -3.37 -3.38 2.21
N LEU A 214 -3.97 -3.14 1.04
CA LEU A 214 -3.24 -3.14 -0.22
C LEU A 214 -3.92 -2.15 -1.17
N ASP A 215 -3.13 -1.21 -1.69
CA ASP A 215 -3.60 -0.29 -2.73
C ASP A 215 -3.37 -0.92 -4.11
N ILE A 216 -4.47 -1.28 -4.78
CA ILE A 216 -4.51 -1.83 -6.14
C ILE A 216 -5.41 -0.99 -7.06
N THR A 217 -5.72 0.23 -6.66
CA THR A 217 -6.63 1.11 -7.40
C THR A 217 -6.07 1.52 -8.78
N SER A 218 -4.75 1.42 -8.96
CA SER A 218 -4.07 1.65 -10.24
C SER A 218 -4.13 0.48 -11.22
N PHE A 219 -4.58 -0.71 -10.79
CA PHE A 219 -4.55 -1.90 -11.64
C PHE A 219 -5.59 -1.80 -12.76
N ASN A 220 -5.11 -1.93 -14.00
CA ASN A 220 -5.96 -2.23 -15.15
C ASN A 220 -6.10 -3.74 -15.30
N THR A 221 -7.32 -4.27 -15.19
CA THR A 221 -7.62 -5.71 -15.32
C THR A 221 -8.43 -6.05 -16.58
N GLU A 222 -8.56 -5.16 -17.55
CA GLU A 222 -9.41 -5.35 -18.75
C GLU A 222 -9.01 -6.62 -19.55
N LYS A 223 -7.73 -7.00 -19.52
CA LYS A 223 -7.22 -8.21 -20.20
C LYS A 223 -7.11 -9.44 -19.30
N VAL A 224 -7.37 -9.31 -18.00
CA VAL A 224 -7.20 -10.41 -17.05
C VAL A 224 -8.34 -11.42 -17.19
N GLY A 225 -7.98 -12.67 -17.50
CA GLY A 225 -8.92 -13.80 -17.59
C GLY A 225 -8.99 -14.64 -16.32
N TYR A 226 -7.93 -14.64 -15.50
CA TYR A 226 -7.80 -15.55 -14.35
C TYR A 226 -7.30 -14.81 -13.10
N THR A 227 -8.10 -14.86 -12.03
CA THR A 227 -7.81 -14.28 -10.70
C THR A 227 -7.90 -15.32 -9.56
N LYS A 228 -7.83 -16.61 -9.92
CA LYS A 228 -7.90 -17.73 -8.98
C LYS A 228 -6.93 -17.53 -7.80
N SER A 229 -7.43 -17.67 -6.59
CA SER A 229 -6.66 -17.59 -5.34
C SER A 229 -5.87 -16.28 -5.16
N MET A 230 -6.18 -15.19 -5.88
CA MET A 230 -5.37 -13.96 -5.90
C MET A 230 -5.07 -13.40 -4.51
N PHE A 231 -6.05 -13.44 -3.59
CA PHE A 231 -5.92 -13.02 -2.19
C PHE A 231 -6.14 -14.16 -1.19
N SER A 232 -6.22 -15.42 -1.65
CA SER A 232 -6.52 -16.58 -0.80
C SER A 232 -5.57 -16.65 0.40
N GLY A 233 -6.09 -16.65 1.62
CA GLY A 233 -5.32 -16.77 2.86
C GLY A 233 -4.62 -15.48 3.30
N CYS A 234 -4.97 -14.32 2.74
CA CYS A 234 -4.57 -13.02 3.29
C CYS A 234 -5.36 -12.73 4.58
N SER A 235 -5.04 -13.49 5.63
CA SER A 235 -5.86 -13.55 6.86
C SER A 235 -5.94 -12.25 7.66
N ALA A 236 -5.00 -11.33 7.46
CA ALA A 236 -4.99 -10.01 8.10
C ALA A 236 -5.61 -8.90 7.25
N LEU A 237 -6.01 -9.18 6.00
CA LEU A 237 -6.55 -8.16 5.09
C LEU A 237 -7.94 -7.72 5.56
N GLU A 238 -8.06 -6.47 5.99
CA GLU A 238 -9.28 -5.94 6.61
C GLU A 238 -10.24 -5.31 5.59
N THR A 239 -9.67 -4.64 4.58
CA THR A 239 -10.41 -3.95 3.51
C THR A 239 -9.67 -4.09 2.19
N LEU A 240 -10.41 -3.97 1.09
CA LEU A 240 -9.84 -3.96 -0.26
C LEU A 240 -10.74 -3.15 -1.19
N ASP A 241 -10.16 -2.15 -1.87
CA ASP A 241 -10.85 -1.41 -2.91
C ASP A 241 -10.70 -2.15 -4.25
N LEU A 242 -11.84 -2.53 -4.84
CA LEU A 242 -11.93 -3.26 -6.10
C LEU A 242 -12.57 -2.42 -7.22
N THR A 243 -12.72 -1.11 -7.03
CA THR A 243 -13.41 -0.23 -8.00
C THR A 243 -12.73 -0.17 -9.37
N SER A 244 -11.42 -0.40 -9.44
CA SER A 244 -10.65 -0.46 -10.68
C SER A 244 -10.76 -1.79 -11.43
N PHE A 245 -11.31 -2.84 -10.81
CA PHE A 245 -11.35 -4.18 -11.40
C PHE A 245 -12.43 -4.29 -12.47
N ASP A 246 -12.00 -4.36 -13.73
CA ASP A 246 -12.80 -4.86 -14.84
C ASP A 246 -12.74 -6.39 -14.87
N THR A 247 -13.90 -7.03 -14.68
CA THR A 247 -14.04 -8.49 -14.63
C THR A 247 -14.80 -9.06 -15.84
N ARG A 248 -15.08 -8.25 -16.87
CA ARG A 248 -15.84 -8.67 -18.07
C ARG A 248 -15.21 -9.83 -18.83
N ARG A 249 -13.89 -10.04 -18.68
CA ARG A 249 -13.15 -11.16 -19.29
C ARG A 249 -12.79 -12.27 -18.31
N VAL A 250 -13.04 -12.11 -17.02
CA VAL A 250 -12.63 -13.09 -16.01
C VAL A 250 -13.48 -14.35 -16.10
N GLU A 251 -12.82 -15.49 -16.27
CA GLU A 251 -13.43 -16.81 -16.38
C GLU A 251 -13.38 -17.58 -15.04
N ASN A 252 -12.37 -17.32 -14.21
CA ASN A 252 -12.14 -18.08 -12.98
C ASN A 252 -11.76 -17.17 -11.79
N MET A 253 -12.63 -17.19 -10.77
CA MET A 253 -12.45 -16.53 -9.47
C MET A 253 -12.41 -17.55 -8.31
N GLU A 254 -12.07 -18.82 -8.59
CA GLU A 254 -11.98 -19.88 -7.57
C GLU A 254 -11.06 -19.43 -6.43
N GLU A 255 -11.53 -19.57 -5.18
CA GLU A 255 -10.77 -19.22 -3.98
C GLU A 255 -10.22 -17.78 -3.90
N MET A 256 -10.70 -16.84 -4.73
CA MET A 256 -10.09 -15.50 -4.86
C MET A 256 -9.86 -14.81 -3.50
N PHE A 257 -10.81 -14.94 -2.57
CA PHE A 257 -10.75 -14.39 -1.21
C PHE A 257 -10.83 -15.47 -0.12
N SER A 258 -10.64 -16.75 -0.47
CA SER A 258 -10.75 -17.87 0.47
C SER A 258 -9.86 -17.64 1.70
N HIS A 259 -10.38 -17.82 2.91
CA HIS A 259 -9.66 -17.64 4.18
C HIS A 259 -9.09 -16.22 4.41
N CYS A 260 -9.68 -15.18 3.81
CA CYS A 260 -9.49 -13.78 4.23
C CYS A 260 -10.28 -13.50 5.52
N THR A 261 -9.81 -14.04 6.64
CA THR A 261 -10.56 -14.10 7.91
C THR A 261 -10.84 -12.76 8.56
N ALA A 262 -10.06 -11.71 8.26
CA ALA A 262 -10.26 -10.36 8.80
C ALA A 262 -11.15 -9.46 7.93
N LEU A 263 -11.50 -9.91 6.71
CA LEU A 263 -12.26 -9.13 5.76
C LEU A 263 -13.72 -9.03 6.19
N LYS A 264 -14.22 -7.80 6.38
CA LYS A 264 -15.59 -7.56 6.88
C LYS A 264 -16.59 -7.27 5.78
N GLN A 265 -16.14 -6.58 4.73
CA GLN A 265 -17.00 -6.20 3.64
C GLN A 265 -16.23 -6.12 2.32
N LEU A 266 -16.96 -6.33 1.22
CA LEU A 266 -16.47 -6.09 -0.15
C LEU A 266 -17.59 -5.50 -1.01
N ASP A 267 -17.22 -4.51 -1.83
CA ASP A 267 -18.05 -4.03 -2.92
C ASP A 267 -17.68 -4.76 -4.22
N LEU A 268 -18.63 -5.54 -4.73
CA LEU A 268 -18.56 -6.30 -5.98
C LEU A 268 -19.57 -5.76 -7.00
N SER A 269 -20.08 -4.53 -6.83
CA SER A 269 -21.09 -3.94 -7.71
C SER A 269 -20.58 -3.70 -9.13
N GLY A 270 -19.27 -3.47 -9.29
CA GLY A 270 -18.61 -3.34 -10.59
C GLY A 270 -18.34 -4.68 -11.30
N PHE A 271 -18.58 -5.82 -10.64
CA PHE A 271 -18.19 -7.11 -11.19
C PHE A 271 -19.20 -7.58 -12.25
N SER A 272 -18.68 -8.13 -13.35
CA SER A 272 -19.44 -8.75 -14.41
C SER A 272 -19.29 -10.27 -14.34
N THR A 273 -20.40 -11.00 -14.41
CA THR A 273 -20.40 -12.47 -14.41
C THR A 273 -20.68 -13.08 -15.79
N ASN A 274 -20.60 -12.29 -16.87
CA ASN A 274 -20.99 -12.73 -18.21
C ASN A 274 -20.09 -13.84 -18.79
N LYS A 275 -18.81 -13.88 -18.37
CA LYS A 275 -17.81 -14.87 -18.80
C LYS A 275 -17.38 -15.82 -17.69
N LEU A 276 -17.93 -15.65 -16.49
CA LEU A 276 -17.51 -16.36 -15.29
C LEU A 276 -17.97 -17.82 -15.32
N GLU A 277 -17.02 -18.75 -15.21
CA GLU A 277 -17.27 -20.19 -15.24
C GLU A 277 -17.08 -20.86 -13.88
N GLU A 278 -16.16 -20.34 -13.04
CA GLU A 278 -15.79 -20.92 -11.75
C GLU A 278 -15.75 -19.86 -10.62
N THR A 279 -16.50 -20.11 -9.55
CA THR A 279 -16.52 -19.32 -8.29
C THR A 279 -16.43 -20.20 -7.05
N GLY A 280 -16.05 -21.47 -7.20
CA GLY A 280 -15.89 -22.40 -6.09
C GLY A 280 -15.02 -21.81 -4.99
N ARG A 281 -15.47 -21.95 -3.74
CA ARG A 281 -14.74 -21.50 -2.54
C ARG A 281 -14.32 -20.02 -2.54
N MET A 282 -14.89 -19.16 -3.37
CA MET A 282 -14.43 -17.77 -3.56
C MET A 282 -14.29 -17.00 -2.23
N PHE A 283 -15.23 -17.18 -1.30
CA PHE A 283 -15.23 -16.56 0.03
C PHE A 283 -15.11 -17.58 1.16
N LYS A 284 -14.75 -18.83 0.87
CA LYS A 284 -14.73 -19.91 1.87
C LYS A 284 -13.89 -19.51 3.08
N GLY A 285 -14.45 -19.58 4.28
CA GLY A 285 -13.74 -19.30 5.53
C GLY A 285 -13.49 -17.80 5.79
N CYS A 286 -14.19 -16.89 5.11
CA CYS A 286 -14.22 -15.47 5.48
C CYS A 286 -15.14 -15.25 6.69
N GLU A 287 -14.68 -15.66 7.87
CA GLU A 287 -15.50 -15.75 9.09
C GLU A 287 -16.02 -14.39 9.62
N GLN A 288 -15.35 -13.29 9.28
CA GLN A 288 -15.77 -11.93 9.67
C GLN A 288 -16.56 -11.18 8.59
N LEU A 289 -16.78 -11.79 7.43
CA LEU A 289 -17.45 -11.16 6.32
C LEU A 289 -18.94 -10.99 6.62
N THR A 290 -19.35 -9.76 6.89
CA THR A 290 -20.75 -9.41 7.19
C THR A 290 -21.51 -8.96 5.95
N THR A 291 -20.83 -8.33 5.01
CA THR A 291 -21.49 -7.64 3.89
C THR A 291 -20.78 -7.90 2.57
N LEU A 292 -21.53 -8.38 1.58
CA LEU A 292 -21.11 -8.44 0.19
C LEU A 292 -22.07 -7.60 -0.62
N VAL A 293 -21.58 -6.60 -1.33
CA VAL A 293 -22.43 -5.71 -2.12
C VAL A 293 -22.35 -6.10 -3.58
N SER A 294 -23.50 -6.37 -4.19
CA SER A 294 -23.62 -6.55 -5.63
C SER A 294 -25.07 -6.34 -6.03
N ASN A 295 -25.29 -5.59 -7.11
CA ASN A 295 -26.63 -5.32 -7.62
C ASN A 295 -27.10 -6.39 -8.63
N SER A 296 -26.28 -7.40 -8.89
CA SER A 296 -26.53 -8.43 -9.90
C SER A 296 -26.66 -9.81 -9.25
N VAL A 297 -27.54 -10.63 -9.82
CA VAL A 297 -27.60 -12.06 -9.51
C VAL A 297 -26.48 -12.76 -10.24
N TRP A 298 -25.59 -13.43 -9.52
CA TRP A 298 -24.50 -14.16 -10.14
C TRP A 298 -24.98 -15.55 -10.56
N LYS A 299 -24.44 -16.03 -11.69
CA LYS A 299 -24.65 -17.38 -12.20
C LYS A 299 -23.31 -17.91 -12.67
N CYS A 300 -23.04 -19.17 -12.35
CA CYS A 300 -21.73 -19.79 -12.57
C CYS A 300 -21.92 -21.31 -12.68
N LYS A 301 -21.06 -22.00 -13.45
CA LYS A 301 -21.16 -23.45 -13.67
C LYS A 301 -20.70 -24.22 -12.44
N TRP A 302 -19.57 -23.82 -11.87
CA TRP A 302 -18.94 -24.46 -10.73
C TRP A 302 -18.79 -23.44 -9.60
N SER A 303 -19.40 -23.74 -8.45
CA SER A 303 -19.52 -22.79 -7.34
C SER A 303 -19.61 -23.46 -5.97
N ASN A 304 -19.14 -24.70 -5.88
CA ASN A 304 -19.22 -25.45 -4.63
C ASN A 304 -18.53 -24.70 -3.49
N ASP A 305 -19.16 -24.69 -2.31
CA ASP A 305 -18.64 -24.06 -1.11
C ASP A 305 -18.29 -22.55 -1.24
N MET A 306 -18.83 -21.82 -2.23
CA MET A 306 -18.55 -20.40 -2.49
C MET A 306 -18.58 -19.52 -1.22
N PHE A 307 -19.56 -19.73 -0.34
CA PHE A 307 -19.77 -18.99 0.91
C PHE A 307 -19.54 -19.85 2.17
N LYS A 308 -18.92 -21.03 2.05
CA LYS A 308 -18.79 -21.95 3.19
C LYS A 308 -17.97 -21.35 4.32
N GLY A 309 -18.54 -21.27 5.52
CA GLY A 309 -17.86 -20.68 6.69
C GLY A 309 -18.00 -19.17 6.82
N CYS A 310 -18.73 -18.49 5.93
CA CYS A 310 -19.08 -17.06 6.06
C CYS A 310 -20.22 -16.84 7.07
N THR A 311 -20.01 -17.28 8.31
CA THR A 311 -21.09 -17.39 9.31
C THR A 311 -21.72 -16.06 9.73
N GLN A 312 -21.04 -14.94 9.50
CA GLN A 312 -21.53 -13.59 9.83
C GLN A 312 -22.23 -12.87 8.68
N LEU A 313 -22.33 -13.50 7.51
CA LEU A 313 -22.86 -12.89 6.31
C LEU A 313 -24.36 -12.58 6.46
N LYS A 314 -24.73 -11.34 6.16
CA LYS A 314 -26.11 -10.83 6.25
C LYS A 314 -26.44 -10.08 4.96
N GLY A 315 -27.10 -10.78 4.04
CA GLY A 315 -27.67 -10.18 2.83
C GLY A 315 -29.17 -9.96 2.98
N ALA A 316 -29.92 -10.26 1.92
CA ALA A 316 -31.37 -10.36 1.98
C ALA A 316 -31.85 -11.46 2.95
N VAL A 317 -31.04 -12.50 3.15
CA VAL A 317 -31.27 -13.53 4.16
C VAL A 317 -30.04 -13.73 5.05
N ALA A 318 -30.27 -14.33 6.23
CA ALA A 318 -29.20 -14.77 7.12
C ALA A 318 -28.44 -15.97 6.52
N TYR A 319 -27.17 -16.11 6.89
CA TYR A 319 -26.33 -17.25 6.49
C TYR A 319 -26.96 -18.61 6.87
N ASP A 320 -26.81 -19.59 5.98
CA ASP A 320 -27.28 -20.96 6.10
C ASP A 320 -26.16 -21.90 5.64
N GLY A 321 -25.67 -22.76 6.54
CA GLY A 321 -24.53 -23.65 6.28
C GLY A 321 -24.77 -24.69 5.18
N GLU A 322 -26.04 -24.97 4.85
CA GLU A 322 -26.42 -25.91 3.80
C GLU A 322 -26.55 -25.22 2.42
N LYS A 323 -26.56 -23.88 2.37
CA LYS A 323 -26.72 -23.10 1.13
C LYS A 323 -25.49 -22.25 0.88
N THR A 324 -24.46 -22.86 0.30
CA THR A 324 -23.13 -22.22 0.21
C THR A 324 -22.65 -21.98 -1.21
N ASP A 325 -23.45 -22.29 -2.23
CA ASP A 325 -23.06 -22.12 -3.63
C ASP A 325 -23.55 -20.78 -4.24
N VAL A 326 -23.37 -20.60 -5.55
CA VAL A 326 -23.73 -19.35 -6.26
C VAL A 326 -25.23 -19.02 -6.21
N THR A 327 -26.12 -19.96 -5.85
CA THR A 327 -27.55 -19.65 -5.73
C THR A 327 -27.84 -18.59 -4.66
N MET A 328 -26.94 -18.46 -3.68
CA MET A 328 -26.99 -17.41 -2.66
C MET A 328 -26.28 -16.11 -3.07
N ALA A 329 -25.65 -16.04 -4.24
CA ALA A 329 -25.06 -14.82 -4.78
C ALA A 329 -26.14 -13.94 -5.45
N ASN A 330 -27.12 -13.52 -4.66
CA ASN A 330 -28.31 -12.81 -5.10
C ASN A 330 -28.66 -11.67 -4.11
N PRO A 331 -28.89 -10.43 -4.58
CA PRO A 331 -29.23 -9.29 -3.71
C PRO A 331 -30.63 -9.30 -3.09
N GLU A 332 -31.56 -10.07 -3.65
CA GLU A 332 -32.97 -10.12 -3.22
C GLU A 332 -33.29 -11.37 -2.40
N THR A 333 -32.62 -12.49 -2.68
CA THR A 333 -32.91 -13.79 -2.05
C THR A 333 -31.72 -14.45 -1.37
N GLY A 334 -30.54 -13.84 -1.48
CA GLY A 334 -29.28 -14.41 -1.06
C GLY A 334 -28.50 -13.55 -0.08
N TYR A 335 -27.19 -13.70 -0.14
CA TYR A 335 -26.22 -13.09 0.76
C TYR A 335 -25.66 -11.77 0.26
N PHE A 336 -25.98 -11.36 -0.97
CA PHE A 336 -25.63 -10.03 -1.43
C PHE A 336 -26.57 -8.99 -0.85
N THR A 337 -26.04 -7.78 -0.72
CA THR A 337 -26.79 -6.56 -0.45
C THR A 337 -26.91 -5.80 -1.76
N GLY A 338 -28.13 -5.64 -2.27
CA GLY A 338 -28.43 -4.98 -3.56
C GLY A 338 -28.37 -3.46 -3.55
N SER A 339 -27.77 -2.85 -2.55
CA SER A 339 -27.59 -1.41 -2.46
C SER A 339 -26.10 -1.14 -2.39
N LYS A 340 -25.58 -0.37 -3.34
CA LYS A 340 -24.18 0.07 -3.38
C LYS A 340 -23.77 0.60 -2.00
N LEU A 341 -22.57 0.27 -1.53
CA LEU A 341 -22.02 0.96 -0.36
C LEU A 341 -21.77 2.41 -0.78
N GLU A 342 -22.45 3.32 -0.12
CA GLU A 342 -22.27 4.75 -0.35
C GLU A 342 -21.77 5.37 0.93
N ALA A 343 -20.73 6.18 0.82
CA ALA A 343 -20.36 7.08 1.89
C ALA A 343 -21.20 8.33 1.71
N TYR A 344 -21.95 8.70 2.75
CA TYR A 344 -22.87 9.83 2.67
C TYR A 344 -23.09 10.45 4.04
N VAL A 345 -23.57 11.69 4.02
CA VAL A 345 -23.91 12.46 5.22
C VAL A 345 -25.42 12.59 5.30
N LEU A 346 -26.00 12.35 6.48
CA LEU A 346 -27.41 12.56 6.77
C LEU A 346 -27.59 13.71 7.75
N GLN A 347 -28.43 14.68 7.43
CA GLN A 347 -28.98 15.64 8.38
C GLN A 347 -30.33 15.13 8.88
N ASN A 348 -30.48 15.03 10.21
CA ASN A 348 -31.73 14.63 10.82
C ASN A 348 -32.87 15.64 10.52
N PRO A 349 -34.15 15.23 10.60
CA PRO A 349 -35.28 16.14 10.35
C PRO A 349 -35.28 17.43 11.16
N GLU A 350 -34.72 17.41 12.39
CA GLU A 350 -34.59 18.57 13.26
C GLU A 350 -33.44 19.53 12.85
N LYS A 351 -32.61 19.14 11.88
CA LYS A 351 -31.47 19.92 11.34
C LYS A 351 -30.37 20.26 12.34
N THR A 352 -30.25 19.47 13.40
CA THR A 352 -29.30 19.67 14.50
C THR A 352 -28.11 18.72 14.47
N THR A 353 -28.24 17.59 13.79
CA THR A 353 -27.22 16.52 13.78
C THR A 353 -26.87 16.12 12.35
N LEU A 354 -25.58 16.02 12.08
CA LEU A 354 -25.05 15.32 10.91
C LEU A 354 -24.58 13.92 11.33
N THR A 355 -24.93 12.89 10.56
CA THR A 355 -24.43 11.53 10.76
C THR A 355 -23.79 11.01 9.48
N PHE A 356 -22.53 10.58 9.60
CA PHE A 356 -21.73 10.02 8.52
C PHE A 356 -21.91 8.50 8.52
N TYR A 357 -22.26 7.94 7.35
CA TYR A 357 -22.53 6.52 7.15
C TYR A 357 -21.74 5.99 5.95
N TYR A 358 -21.40 4.71 5.99
CA TYR A 358 -20.87 3.97 4.84
C TYR A 358 -21.59 2.64 4.72
N ASP A 359 -22.76 2.68 4.08
CA ASP A 359 -23.62 1.51 3.91
C ASP A 359 -24.63 1.71 2.76
N GLY A 360 -25.42 0.67 2.49
CA GLY A 360 -26.45 0.67 1.45
C GLY A 360 -27.85 1.10 1.90
N GLN A 361 -28.04 1.76 3.05
CA GLN A 361 -29.38 2.16 3.52
C GLN A 361 -29.68 3.65 3.35
N ARG A 362 -28.89 4.41 2.59
CA ARG A 362 -29.12 5.84 2.31
C ARG A 362 -30.58 6.14 1.93
N ALA A 363 -31.13 5.41 0.96
CA ALA A 363 -32.50 5.58 0.47
C ALA A 363 -33.60 5.22 1.48
N LYS A 364 -33.27 4.50 2.56
CA LYS A 364 -34.23 4.05 3.58
C LYS A 364 -34.25 4.97 4.82
N ARG A 365 -33.26 5.85 4.97
CA ARG A 365 -33.16 6.73 6.14
C ARG A 365 -33.99 8.00 5.94
N THR A 366 -34.57 8.49 7.03
CA THR A 366 -35.35 9.73 7.06
C THR A 366 -34.45 10.92 7.38
N GLY A 367 -34.54 11.98 6.57
CA GLY A 367 -33.72 13.18 6.68
C GLY A 367 -33.28 13.67 5.31
N THR A 368 -32.42 14.68 5.29
CA THR A 368 -31.75 15.11 4.06
C THR A 368 -30.41 14.40 3.96
N THR A 369 -30.05 13.86 2.79
CA THR A 369 -28.78 13.14 2.60
C THR A 369 -28.00 13.66 1.41
N TRP A 370 -26.68 13.67 1.54
CA TRP A 370 -25.74 14.11 0.50
C TRP A 370 -24.66 13.06 0.30
N ASP A 371 -24.18 12.89 -0.93
CA ASP A 371 -22.97 12.08 -1.18
C ASP A 371 -21.80 12.69 -0.38
N ILE A 372 -20.87 11.88 0.13
CA ILE A 372 -19.76 12.37 0.94
C ILE A 372 -18.84 13.35 0.18
N ASN A 373 -18.90 13.37 -1.15
CA ASN A 373 -18.16 14.31 -1.99
C ASN A 373 -19.07 15.36 -2.63
N GLU A 374 -20.34 15.46 -2.21
CA GLU A 374 -21.28 16.42 -2.76
C GLU A 374 -20.91 17.85 -2.37
N LYS A 375 -20.77 18.70 -3.38
CA LYS A 375 -20.32 20.09 -3.25
C LYS A 375 -21.50 21.04 -3.38
N HIS A 376 -21.39 22.21 -2.75
CA HIS A 376 -22.38 23.26 -2.91
C HIS A 376 -22.39 23.75 -4.36
N SER A 377 -23.55 23.67 -5.02
CA SER A 377 -23.72 23.91 -6.46
C SER A 377 -23.46 25.34 -6.96
N ILE A 378 -23.12 26.29 -6.08
CA ILE A 378 -22.84 27.68 -6.45
C ILE A 378 -21.37 28.06 -6.26
N TYR A 379 -20.58 27.23 -5.55
CA TYR A 379 -19.17 27.48 -5.27
C TYR A 379 -18.32 26.37 -5.90
N TYR A 380 -18.09 26.47 -7.21
CA TYR A 380 -17.19 25.57 -7.95
C TYR A 380 -15.73 26.00 -7.90
N THR A 381 -15.46 27.20 -7.39
CA THR A 381 -14.10 27.75 -7.23
C THR A 381 -13.60 27.58 -5.80
N SER A 382 -12.29 27.41 -5.65
CA SER A 382 -11.64 27.35 -4.34
C SER A 382 -11.87 28.66 -3.54
N PRO A 383 -12.13 28.61 -2.23
CA PRO A 383 -12.19 27.41 -1.39
C PRO A 383 -13.55 26.69 -1.47
N MET A 384 -13.50 25.36 -1.58
CA MET A 384 -14.65 24.49 -1.87
C MET A 384 -15.57 24.30 -0.65
N PHE A 385 -16.89 24.23 -0.85
CA PHE A 385 -17.89 24.04 0.21
C PHE A 385 -18.64 22.72 0.02
N MET A 386 -18.81 21.97 1.11
CA MET A 386 -19.60 20.72 1.09
C MET A 386 -21.09 21.05 1.12
N ALA A 387 -21.90 20.25 0.43
CA ALA A 387 -23.33 20.53 0.25
C ALA A 387 -24.13 20.59 1.57
N TRP A 388 -23.64 19.97 2.65
CA TRP A 388 -24.26 19.96 3.97
C TRP A 388 -23.75 21.05 4.92
N THR A 389 -22.79 21.87 4.50
CA THR A 389 -22.13 22.90 5.33
C THR A 389 -22.72 24.30 5.14
N GLY A 390 -22.31 25.25 5.99
CA GLY A 390 -22.64 26.66 5.83
C GLY A 390 -21.69 27.39 4.88
N THR A 391 -21.97 28.66 4.60
CA THR A 391 -21.11 29.54 3.81
C THR A 391 -20.87 30.86 4.52
N TYR A 392 -19.99 31.72 3.98
CA TYR A 392 -19.79 33.06 4.54
C TYR A 392 -21.05 33.95 4.41
N GLU A 393 -21.86 33.75 3.37
CA GLU A 393 -23.11 34.49 3.15
C GLU A 393 -24.27 33.92 3.97
N SER A 394 -24.26 32.60 4.19
CA SER A 394 -25.29 31.87 4.92
C SER A 394 -24.65 30.81 5.83
N PRO A 395 -24.09 31.22 6.98
CA PRO A 395 -23.49 30.27 7.91
C PRO A 395 -24.54 29.34 8.52
N ASN A 396 -24.14 28.10 8.83
CA ASN A 396 -25.02 27.15 9.48
C ASN A 396 -24.96 27.36 11.00
N THR A 397 -26.10 27.72 11.59
CA THR A 397 -26.24 28.01 13.03
C THR A 397 -27.11 26.99 13.75
N THR A 398 -27.51 25.89 13.10
CA THR A 398 -28.43 24.90 13.67
C THR A 398 -27.77 23.57 13.99
N ILE A 399 -26.75 23.16 13.23
CA ILE A 399 -26.04 21.90 13.44
C ILE A 399 -25.15 22.05 14.68
N THR A 400 -25.43 21.26 15.70
CA THR A 400 -24.75 21.28 17.00
C THR A 400 -23.95 20.00 17.26
N LYS A 401 -24.25 18.92 16.52
CA LYS A 401 -23.68 17.59 16.72
C LYS A 401 -23.30 16.91 15.40
N VAL A 402 -22.17 16.21 15.43
CA VAL A 402 -21.71 15.30 14.37
C VAL A 402 -21.57 13.89 14.94
N VAL A 403 -21.97 12.88 14.18
CA VAL A 403 -21.85 11.46 14.54
C VAL A 403 -21.18 10.70 13.40
N PHE A 404 -20.17 9.90 13.70
CA PHE A 404 -19.66 8.87 12.80
C PHE A 404 -20.24 7.51 13.20
N ASP A 405 -21.18 7.02 12.40
CA ASP A 405 -21.84 5.74 12.69
C ASP A 405 -20.84 4.58 12.65
N ALA A 406 -21.16 3.47 13.32
CA ALA A 406 -20.35 2.26 13.29
C ALA A 406 -20.15 1.70 11.87
N SER A 407 -21.06 1.99 10.92
CA SER A 407 -20.86 1.64 9.50
C SER A 407 -19.71 2.42 8.85
N PHE A 408 -19.39 3.62 9.34
CA PHE A 408 -18.33 4.46 8.77
C PHE A 408 -16.91 3.95 9.03
N LYS A 409 -16.72 3.03 9.99
CA LYS A 409 -15.41 2.50 10.40
C LYS A 409 -14.61 1.85 9.26
N ASP A 410 -15.27 1.43 8.19
CA ASP A 410 -14.62 0.75 7.07
C ASP A 410 -14.44 1.69 5.86
N TYR A 411 -14.90 2.94 5.94
CA TYR A 411 -14.64 3.98 4.95
C TYR A 411 -13.27 4.62 5.16
N ARG A 412 -12.58 4.95 4.07
CA ARG A 412 -11.27 5.60 4.07
C ARG A 412 -11.30 6.84 3.20
N PRO A 413 -11.69 8.01 3.74
CA PRO A 413 -11.68 9.26 2.99
C PRO A 413 -10.27 9.59 2.49
N VAL A 414 -10.19 10.08 1.24
CA VAL A 414 -8.97 10.67 0.68
C VAL A 414 -8.85 12.17 0.98
N THR A 415 -9.96 12.81 1.36
CA THR A 415 -10.03 14.20 1.83
C THR A 415 -11.09 14.31 2.93
N THR A 416 -10.83 15.16 3.92
CA THR A 416 -11.83 15.64 4.89
C THR A 416 -11.97 17.16 4.82
N GLY A 417 -11.45 17.76 3.75
CA GLY A 417 -11.47 19.19 3.53
C GLY A 417 -12.89 19.75 3.57
N SER A 418 -13.07 20.85 4.28
CA SER A 418 -14.34 21.56 4.44
C SER A 418 -15.50 20.77 5.08
N TRP A 419 -15.30 19.58 5.66
CA TRP A 419 -16.41 18.74 6.17
C TRP A 419 -17.29 19.42 7.23
N PHE A 420 -16.75 20.35 8.03
CA PHE A 420 -17.48 21.05 9.08
C PHE A 420 -17.41 22.58 8.96
N ARG A 421 -17.06 23.08 7.76
CA ARG A 421 -16.90 24.49 7.47
C ARG A 421 -18.18 25.29 7.80
N TYR A 422 -18.04 26.45 8.45
CA TYR A 422 -19.15 27.34 8.83
C TYR A 422 -20.29 26.68 9.62
N LEU A 423 -20.02 25.58 10.34
CA LEU A 423 -20.96 25.00 11.31
C LEU A 423 -20.80 25.72 12.66
N GLN A 424 -21.34 26.94 12.75
CA GLN A 424 -21.09 27.87 13.86
C GLN A 424 -21.65 27.42 15.20
N ALA A 425 -22.68 26.55 15.21
CA ALA A 425 -23.26 26.00 16.43
C ALA A 425 -22.67 24.64 16.86
N LEU A 426 -21.70 24.10 16.10
CA LEU A 426 -21.14 22.77 16.33
C LEU A 426 -20.33 22.72 17.63
N THR A 427 -20.68 21.78 18.50
CA THR A 427 -20.04 21.60 19.81
C THR A 427 -19.74 20.15 20.15
N THR A 428 -20.46 19.19 19.56
CA THR A 428 -20.44 17.79 19.98
C THR A 428 -20.07 16.86 18.82
N PHE A 429 -19.20 15.89 19.11
CA PHE A 429 -18.83 14.81 18.20
C PHE A 429 -18.98 13.45 18.91
N GLU A 430 -19.48 12.45 18.19
CA GLU A 430 -19.56 11.06 18.66
C GLU A 430 -19.02 10.11 17.57
N GLY A 431 -18.40 9.00 17.98
CA GLY A 431 -17.93 7.95 17.07
C GLY A 431 -16.58 8.21 16.40
N TRP A 432 -15.70 9.03 16.98
CA TRP A 432 -14.36 9.32 16.42
C TRP A 432 -13.54 8.08 16.08
N GLU A 433 -13.74 6.99 16.80
CA GLU A 433 -13.14 5.69 16.55
C GLU A 433 -13.53 5.07 15.19
N ASN A 434 -14.61 5.55 14.57
CA ASN A 434 -15.07 5.12 13.25
C ASN A 434 -14.56 6.02 12.11
N LEU A 435 -13.87 7.14 12.40
CA LEU A 435 -13.25 7.98 11.38
C LEU A 435 -11.77 7.59 11.21
N HIS A 436 -11.45 7.04 10.03
CA HIS A 436 -10.10 6.62 9.67
C HIS A 436 -9.46 7.58 8.68
N THR A 437 -8.40 8.28 9.09
CA THR A 437 -7.79 9.39 8.33
C THR A 437 -6.46 9.03 7.67
N GLU A 438 -6.00 7.77 7.71
CA GLU A 438 -4.68 7.36 7.22
C GLU A 438 -4.48 7.50 5.70
N GLN A 439 -5.56 7.71 4.94
CA GLN A 439 -5.53 7.96 3.49
C GLN A 439 -5.76 9.43 3.12
N VAL A 440 -6.03 10.30 4.10
CA VAL A 440 -6.37 11.71 3.85
C VAL A 440 -5.13 12.48 3.44
N ASN A 441 -5.19 13.15 2.29
CA ASN A 441 -4.16 14.08 1.81
C ASN A 441 -4.53 15.56 2.01
N ASP A 442 -5.83 15.87 2.17
CA ASP A 442 -6.33 17.23 2.30
C ASP A 442 -7.29 17.35 3.50
N MET A 443 -6.92 18.19 4.47
CA MET A 443 -7.72 18.56 5.64
C MET A 443 -8.06 20.06 5.67
N SER A 444 -7.92 20.76 4.55
CA SER A 444 -8.07 22.22 4.47
C SER A 444 -9.49 22.64 4.87
N TYR A 445 -9.62 23.73 5.63
CA TYR A 445 -10.87 24.33 6.08
C TYR A 445 -11.82 23.41 6.88
N MET A 446 -11.35 22.24 7.35
CA MET A 446 -12.22 21.20 7.94
C MET A 446 -13.13 21.73 9.06
N PHE A 447 -12.63 22.61 9.93
CA PHE A 447 -13.38 23.23 11.03
C PHE A 447 -13.45 24.76 10.92
N GLU A 448 -13.17 25.34 9.76
CA GLU A 448 -13.15 26.80 9.59
C GLU A 448 -14.50 27.39 10.02
N HIS A 449 -14.50 28.45 10.83
CA HIS A 449 -15.69 29.11 11.36
C HIS A 449 -16.60 28.22 12.25
N CYS A 450 -16.09 27.15 12.86
CA CYS A 450 -16.77 26.47 13.97
C CYS A 450 -16.68 27.30 15.27
N THR A 451 -17.39 28.43 15.32
CA THR A 451 -17.22 29.44 16.39
C THR A 451 -17.70 29.00 17.77
N ALA A 452 -18.59 28.01 17.90
CA ALA A 452 -19.00 27.45 19.19
C ALA A 452 -18.07 26.36 19.74
N LEU A 453 -17.12 25.87 18.95
CA LEU A 453 -16.26 24.75 19.31
C LEU A 453 -15.23 25.15 20.38
N LYS A 454 -15.36 24.59 21.59
CA LYS A 454 -14.48 24.93 22.74
C LYS A 454 -13.26 24.03 22.89
N THR A 455 -13.45 22.76 22.56
CA THR A 455 -12.48 21.68 22.70
C THR A 455 -12.69 20.69 21.57
N LEU A 456 -11.63 20.00 21.17
CA LEU A 456 -11.70 18.96 20.14
C LEU A 456 -10.72 17.85 20.49
N ASP A 457 -11.22 16.61 20.52
CA ASP A 457 -10.37 15.43 20.66
C ASP A 457 -9.93 14.95 19.27
N LEU A 458 -8.64 15.02 19.00
CA LEU A 458 -8.01 14.62 17.73
C LEU A 458 -7.12 13.39 17.90
N THR A 459 -7.25 12.63 18.99
CA THR A 459 -6.34 11.52 19.31
C THR A 459 -6.38 10.39 18.28
N SER A 460 -7.49 10.19 17.57
CA SER A 460 -7.64 9.17 16.52
C SER A 460 -7.10 9.60 15.14
N PHE A 461 -6.70 10.87 14.96
CA PHE A 461 -6.26 11.37 13.65
C PHE A 461 -4.87 10.84 13.28
N ASN A 462 -4.75 10.35 12.04
CA ASN A 462 -3.49 9.99 11.40
C ASN A 462 -3.23 10.96 10.24
N THR A 463 -2.27 11.88 10.41
CA THR A 463 -1.98 12.92 9.42
C THR A 463 -0.75 12.61 8.55
N GLN A 464 -0.23 11.38 8.57
CA GLN A 464 1.05 11.04 7.90
C GLN A 464 1.06 11.24 6.37
N LYS A 465 -0.12 11.27 5.74
CA LYS A 465 -0.31 11.48 4.30
C LYS A 465 -0.82 12.87 3.95
N VAL A 466 -1.09 13.72 4.94
CA VAL A 466 -1.66 15.05 4.71
C VAL A 466 -0.62 15.95 4.04
N GLU A 467 -1.01 16.53 2.90
CA GLU A 467 -0.23 17.47 2.10
C GLU A 467 -0.70 18.91 2.33
N THR A 468 -1.97 19.13 2.68
CA THR A 468 -2.50 20.45 3.03
C THR A 468 -3.46 20.41 4.22
N MET A 469 -3.32 21.40 5.09
CA MET A 469 -4.21 21.67 6.23
C MET A 469 -4.54 23.16 6.33
N GLU A 470 -4.55 23.85 5.19
CA GLU A 470 -4.85 25.28 5.10
C GLU A 470 -6.11 25.64 5.88
N GLN A 471 -6.01 26.61 6.79
CA GLN A 471 -7.13 27.16 7.55
C GLN A 471 -7.99 26.14 8.29
N MET A 472 -7.47 24.96 8.63
CA MET A 472 -8.24 23.85 9.23
C MET A 472 -9.04 24.28 10.47
N PHE A 473 -8.49 25.15 11.33
CA PHE A 473 -9.15 25.68 12.54
C PHE A 473 -9.41 27.19 12.47
N SER A 474 -9.30 27.81 11.29
CA SER A 474 -9.41 29.25 11.17
C SER A 474 -10.78 29.74 11.66
N HIS A 475 -10.81 30.84 12.42
CA HIS A 475 -12.00 31.40 13.07
C HIS A 475 -12.73 30.48 14.07
N CYS A 476 -12.08 29.44 14.62
CA CYS A 476 -12.57 28.72 15.80
C CYS A 476 -12.44 29.56 17.08
N THR A 477 -13.18 30.66 17.16
CA THR A 477 -12.99 31.72 18.18
C THR A 477 -13.24 31.29 19.62
N ALA A 478 -13.96 30.20 19.87
CA ALA A 478 -14.18 29.65 21.21
C ALA A 478 -13.17 28.56 21.61
N LEU A 479 -12.29 28.12 20.70
CA LEU A 479 -11.35 27.02 20.94
C LEU A 479 -10.26 27.47 21.91
N THR A 480 -10.16 26.80 23.07
CA THR A 480 -9.27 27.24 24.17
C THR A 480 -7.95 26.48 24.24
N ALA A 481 -7.96 25.22 23.82
CA ALA A 481 -6.80 24.33 23.77
C ALA A 481 -7.01 23.26 22.69
N LEU A 482 -5.89 22.71 22.17
CA LEU A 482 -5.91 21.64 21.19
C LEU A 482 -4.72 20.70 21.43
N ASN A 483 -4.98 19.38 21.44
CA ASN A 483 -3.93 18.38 21.57
C ASN A 483 -3.48 17.89 20.20
N LEU A 484 -2.25 18.24 19.82
CA LEU A 484 -1.68 17.97 18.50
C LEU A 484 -0.54 16.93 18.51
N LYS A 485 -0.30 16.23 19.63
CA LYS A 485 0.86 15.35 19.80
C LYS A 485 1.00 14.23 18.75
N ASN A 486 -0.13 13.81 18.15
CA ASN A 486 -0.19 12.74 17.15
C ASN A 486 -0.06 13.26 15.71
N PHE A 487 -0.01 14.58 15.50
CA PHE A 487 0.10 15.16 14.17
C PHE A 487 1.52 14.97 13.64
N ASN A 488 1.62 14.23 12.53
CA ASN A 488 2.79 14.15 11.68
C ASN A 488 2.58 15.10 10.49
N THR A 489 3.39 16.15 10.40
CA THR A 489 3.30 17.16 9.33
C THR A 489 4.41 17.04 8.29
N ALA A 490 5.17 15.95 8.29
CA ALA A 490 6.36 15.81 7.44
C ALA A 490 6.07 15.89 5.93
N LYS A 491 4.84 15.65 5.49
CA LYS A 491 4.42 15.77 4.08
C LYS A 491 3.65 17.06 3.77
N VAL A 492 3.39 17.90 4.76
CA VAL A 492 2.53 19.06 4.61
C VAL A 492 3.28 20.15 3.85
N GLU A 493 2.70 20.59 2.74
CA GLU A 493 3.21 21.68 1.91
C GLU A 493 2.49 23.01 2.18
N ASN A 494 1.23 22.97 2.63
CA ASN A 494 0.45 24.17 2.94
C ASN A 494 -0.25 24.04 4.31
N MET A 495 0.06 25.00 5.19
CA MET A 495 -0.62 25.17 6.49
C MET A 495 -0.97 26.65 6.74
N ALA A 496 -1.14 27.43 5.68
CA ALA A 496 -1.51 28.83 5.78
C ALA A 496 -2.78 28.99 6.62
N GLY A 497 -2.74 29.91 7.58
CA GLY A 497 -3.88 30.24 8.43
C GLY A 497 -4.38 29.12 9.33
N LEU A 498 -3.61 28.04 9.57
CA LEU A 498 -4.06 26.84 10.31
C LEU A 498 -4.85 27.17 11.59
N PHE A 499 -4.37 28.15 12.37
CA PHE A 499 -5.01 28.61 13.61
C PHE A 499 -5.49 30.06 13.52
N SER A 500 -5.58 30.65 12.32
CA SER A 500 -5.94 32.07 12.16
C SER A 500 -7.23 32.42 12.90
N GLU A 501 -7.26 33.55 13.60
CA GLU A 501 -8.41 34.06 14.37
C GLU A 501 -8.94 33.09 15.46
N CYS A 502 -8.13 32.12 15.92
CA CYS A 502 -8.38 31.33 17.13
C CYS A 502 -8.13 32.17 18.39
N SER A 503 -8.94 33.22 18.59
CA SER A 503 -8.67 34.26 19.59
C SER A 503 -8.75 33.79 21.06
N ALA A 504 -9.43 32.68 21.36
CA ALA A 504 -9.48 32.09 22.71
C ALA A 504 -8.37 31.08 23.01
N LEU A 505 -7.55 30.71 22.02
CA LEU A 505 -6.51 29.70 22.18
C LEU A 505 -5.39 30.25 23.06
N THR A 506 -5.07 29.56 24.16
CA THR A 506 -4.10 30.09 25.15
C THR A 506 -2.72 29.45 25.08
N GLU A 507 -2.66 28.21 24.59
CA GLU A 507 -1.42 27.45 24.41
C GLU A 507 -1.55 26.46 23.24
N LEU A 508 -0.39 26.09 22.67
CA LEU A 508 -0.25 25.06 21.65
C LEU A 508 1.10 24.36 21.83
N ASP A 509 1.11 23.02 21.85
CA ASP A 509 2.34 22.22 21.74
C ASP A 509 2.53 21.78 20.28
N LEU A 510 3.61 22.26 19.66
CA LEU A 510 3.94 22.04 18.26
C LEU A 510 5.19 21.18 18.07
N LYS A 511 5.69 20.49 19.10
CA LYS A 511 6.93 19.71 19.03
C LYS A 511 6.92 18.59 17.98
N SER A 512 5.75 18.08 17.63
CA SER A 512 5.61 17.03 16.60
C SER A 512 5.62 17.57 15.17
N PHE A 513 5.53 18.88 14.98
CA PHE A 513 5.49 19.48 13.65
C PHE A 513 6.86 19.43 12.99
N ASN A 514 6.92 18.78 11.84
CA ASN A 514 8.01 18.89 10.87
C ASN A 514 7.57 19.83 9.74
N THR A 515 8.25 20.95 9.57
CA THR A 515 7.91 21.96 8.56
C THR A 515 8.88 22.01 7.38
N GLU A 516 9.75 21.00 7.21
CA GLU A 516 10.77 20.98 6.15
C GLU A 516 10.20 21.09 4.73
N ASN A 517 9.00 20.54 4.50
CA ASN A 517 8.33 20.55 3.20
C ASN A 517 7.28 21.67 3.06
N VAL A 518 7.07 22.51 4.09
CA VAL A 518 6.04 23.55 4.09
C VAL A 518 6.47 24.71 3.20
N LYS A 519 5.65 25.01 2.19
CA LYS A 519 5.82 26.10 1.22
C LYS A 519 5.02 27.34 1.59
N ASP A 520 3.86 27.17 2.24
CA ASP A 520 3.03 28.27 2.71
C ASP A 520 2.64 28.11 4.19
N MET A 521 3.02 29.11 4.98
CA MET A 521 2.77 29.24 6.42
C MET A 521 2.22 30.64 6.76
N ALA A 522 1.69 31.36 5.77
CA ALA A 522 1.16 32.71 5.96
C ALA A 522 0.03 32.71 7.00
N TYR A 523 0.01 33.72 7.88
CA TYR A 523 -1.03 33.90 8.90
C TYR A 523 -1.24 32.70 9.85
N LEU A 524 -0.26 31.81 10.02
CA LEU A 524 -0.42 30.57 10.83
C LEU A 524 -1.07 30.80 12.19
N PHE A 525 -0.70 31.90 12.87
CA PHE A 525 -1.28 32.37 14.14
C PHE A 525 -1.88 33.78 14.05
N GLY A 526 -2.21 34.26 12.84
CA GLY A 526 -2.81 35.58 12.66
C GLY A 526 -4.07 35.73 13.53
N GLY A 527 -4.23 36.82 14.27
CA GLY A 527 -5.43 37.01 15.11
C GLY A 527 -5.56 36.08 16.34
N CYS A 528 -4.57 35.24 16.66
CA CYS A 528 -4.56 34.40 17.87
C CYS A 528 -4.28 35.22 19.15
N ARG A 529 -5.20 36.10 19.54
CA ARG A 529 -5.01 37.06 20.65
C ARG A 529 -4.85 36.43 22.03
N GLY A 530 -5.26 35.17 22.21
CA GLY A 530 -5.10 34.42 23.46
C GLY A 530 -3.72 33.81 23.66
N LEU A 531 -2.95 33.59 22.58
CA LEU A 531 -1.63 32.98 22.64
C LEU A 531 -0.62 33.99 23.21
N LYS A 532 -0.10 33.71 24.40
CA LYS A 532 0.90 34.57 25.06
C LYS A 532 2.33 34.30 24.56
N THR A 533 2.62 33.03 24.30
CA THR A 533 3.92 32.55 23.84
C THR A 533 3.72 31.36 22.92
N ILE A 534 4.60 31.19 21.94
CA ILE A 534 4.60 30.03 21.06
C ILE A 534 6.04 29.59 20.81
N ASP A 535 6.31 28.28 20.87
CA ASP A 535 7.63 27.72 20.54
C ASP A 535 7.63 27.20 19.11
N VAL A 536 8.37 27.91 18.26
CA VAL A 536 8.55 27.62 16.83
C VAL A 536 10.02 27.50 16.46
N LYS A 537 10.91 27.29 17.44
CA LYS A 537 12.38 27.29 17.20
C LYS A 537 12.84 26.16 16.27
N HIS A 538 12.09 25.05 16.23
CA HIS A 538 12.38 23.90 15.38
C HIS A 538 11.73 24.00 13.99
N PHE A 539 10.97 25.07 13.71
CA PHE A 539 10.37 25.25 12.39
C PHE A 539 11.46 25.62 11.38
N ASN A 540 11.48 24.91 10.26
CA ASN A 540 12.21 25.29 9.07
C ASN A 540 11.36 26.30 8.29
N THR A 541 11.86 27.53 8.15
CA THR A 541 11.16 28.66 7.49
C THR A 541 11.97 29.21 6.31
N ALA A 542 12.70 28.33 5.60
CA ALA A 542 13.59 28.69 4.50
C ALA A 542 12.86 29.20 3.25
#